data_AF-Q6BK66-F1
#
_entry.id   AF-Q6BK66-F1
#
_cell.length_a   1.000
_cell.length_b   1.000
_cell.length_c   1.000
_cell.angle_alpha   90.00
_cell.angle_beta   90.00
_cell.angle_gamma   90.00
#
_symmetry.space_group_name_H-M   'P 1'
#
loop_
_entity.id
_entity.type
_entity.pdbx_description
1 polymer ?
#
loop_
_entity_poly.entity_id
_entity_poly.type
_entity_poly.pdbx_seq_one_letter_code
_entity_poly.pdbx_strand_id
1 'polypeptide(L)'
;MTKSFEIVFAVPMECQSCVDSVSSSLKSLNGISKYDIDLKSNLVTTEGSVPPSEIVKAIQSTGKDAIIRGTGAPNSAAVCILESFDPKDIQQPVKGLARIVSVGANDLVVDLTVNGLPQGVYYPSIRKSGNLSKGALSTGECFYPLGPLEVDQPVSESTTINSLGAASPTVEEGSLYAGQGFLHADLNISDLIGRSVILSKLKDKTAPDSLCGVIARSAGAWENDKQVCSCSGKTVWQERSEALAKGLKS
;
A
#
# COMPACT_ATOMS: atom_id res chain seq x y z
N MET A 1 -8.88 -7.80 26.18
CA MET A 1 -7.49 -8.20 25.88
C MET A 1 -7.26 -7.93 24.41
N THR A 2 -6.41 -6.97 24.07
CA THR A 2 -5.94 -6.77 22.69
C THR A 2 -5.06 -7.96 22.31
N LYS A 3 -5.37 -8.65 21.21
CA LYS A 3 -4.56 -9.79 20.75
C LYS A 3 -3.23 -9.25 20.21
N SER A 4 -2.15 -9.88 20.63
CA SER A 4 -0.83 -9.67 20.03
C SER A 4 -0.80 -10.33 18.65
N PHE A 5 -0.16 -9.69 17.68
CA PHE A 5 0.11 -10.24 16.36
C PHE A 5 1.53 -9.89 15.93
N GLU A 6 2.09 -10.73 15.06
CA GLU A 6 3.37 -10.47 14.38
C GLU A 6 3.10 -9.73 13.07
N ILE A 7 3.92 -8.75 12.74
CA ILE A 7 3.89 -8.06 11.45
C ILE A 7 5.31 -7.70 11.00
N VAL A 8 5.54 -7.84 9.69
CA VAL A 8 6.81 -7.61 9.02
C VAL A 8 6.70 -6.39 8.13
N PHE A 9 7.69 -5.50 8.22
CA PHE A 9 7.85 -4.32 7.40
C PHE A 9 9.15 -4.40 6.60
N ALA A 10 9.13 -3.98 5.34
CA ALA A 10 10.32 -3.68 4.58
C ALA A 10 10.72 -2.23 4.83
N VAL A 11 11.95 -2.02 5.32
CA VAL A 11 12.49 -0.72 5.71
C VAL A 11 13.88 -0.58 5.11
N PRO A 12 14.15 0.41 4.24
CA PRO A 12 15.47 0.55 3.64
C PRO A 12 16.48 1.02 4.69
N MET A 13 17.47 0.18 4.98
CA MET A 13 18.53 0.43 5.95
C MET A 13 19.88 0.09 5.31
N GLU A 14 20.85 0.98 5.46
CA GLU A 14 22.15 0.82 4.79
C GLU A 14 23.30 0.65 5.78
N CYS A 15 23.06 0.91 7.06
CA CYS A 15 24.09 0.88 8.10
C CYS A 15 23.50 0.65 9.49
N GLN A 16 24.38 0.45 10.48
CA GLN A 16 23.96 0.21 11.87
C GLN A 16 23.25 1.41 12.49
N SER A 17 23.63 2.64 12.17
CA SER A 17 22.92 3.82 12.71
C SER A 17 21.47 3.90 12.25
N CYS A 18 21.15 3.35 11.07
CA CYS A 18 19.77 3.18 10.62
C CYS A 18 19.00 2.22 11.53
N VAL A 19 19.61 1.07 11.87
CA VAL A 19 19.02 0.07 12.76
C VAL A 19 18.78 0.68 14.14
N ASP A 20 19.75 1.43 14.66
CA ASP A 20 19.66 2.04 16.00
C ASP A 20 18.56 3.10 16.07
N SER A 21 18.38 3.89 15.00
CA SER A 21 17.30 4.89 14.88
C SER A 21 15.92 4.23 14.86
N VAL A 22 15.73 3.21 14.02
CA VAL A 22 14.48 2.45 13.94
C VAL A 22 14.20 1.75 15.27
N SER A 23 15.20 1.09 15.86
CA SER A 23 15.11 0.43 17.17
C SER A 23 14.67 1.40 18.27
N SER A 24 15.24 2.61 18.30
CA SER A 24 14.88 3.65 19.27
C SER A 24 13.43 4.11 19.10
N SER A 25 12.97 4.27 17.86
CA SER A 25 11.59 4.61 17.55
C SER A 25 10.61 3.52 18.00
N LEU A 26 10.90 2.25 17.71
CA LEU A 26 10.05 1.12 18.11
C LEU A 26 9.99 0.94 19.63
N LYS A 27 11.09 1.13 20.36
CA LYS A 27 11.11 1.07 21.84
C LYS A 27 10.19 2.10 22.49
N SER A 28 9.95 3.23 21.83
CA SER A 28 9.10 4.29 22.36
C SER A 28 7.60 3.98 22.22
N LEU A 29 7.23 2.98 21.42
CA LEU A 29 5.85 2.57 21.21
C LEU A 29 5.38 1.62 22.31
N ASN A 30 4.38 2.06 23.07
CA ASN A 30 3.73 1.21 24.06
C ASN A 30 2.91 0.12 23.36
N GLY A 31 3.14 -1.15 23.72
CA GLY A 31 2.36 -2.29 23.21
C GLY A 31 3.11 -3.19 22.23
N ILE A 32 4.34 -2.84 21.84
CA ILE A 32 5.29 -3.76 21.19
C ILE A 32 5.93 -4.61 22.30
N SER A 33 5.71 -5.92 22.26
CA SER A 33 6.32 -6.87 23.21
C SER A 33 7.72 -7.29 22.76
N LYS A 34 7.93 -7.39 21.45
CA LYS A 34 9.19 -7.80 20.84
C LYS A 34 9.32 -7.18 19.45
N TYR A 35 10.54 -6.90 19.05
CA TYR A 35 10.84 -6.61 17.66
C TYR A 35 12.22 -7.15 17.29
N ASP A 36 12.41 -7.39 16.00
CA ASP A 36 13.66 -7.83 15.39
C ASP A 36 13.93 -6.97 14.14
N ILE A 37 15.20 -6.62 13.92
CA ILE A 37 15.61 -5.76 12.80
C ILE A 37 16.75 -6.46 12.08
N ASP A 38 16.47 -6.93 10.86
CA ASP A 38 17.45 -7.54 9.99
C ASP A 38 17.93 -6.54 8.94
N LEU A 39 19.12 -5.99 9.18
CA LEU A 39 19.80 -5.07 8.25
C LEU A 39 20.11 -5.73 6.90
N LYS A 40 20.37 -7.04 6.87
CA LYS A 40 20.77 -7.74 5.64
C LYS A 40 19.59 -7.87 4.68
N SER A 41 18.42 -8.20 5.20
CA SER A 41 17.19 -8.34 4.39
C SER A 41 16.36 -7.05 4.29
N ASN A 42 16.72 -5.99 5.04
CA ASN A 42 15.95 -4.75 5.16
C ASN A 42 14.54 -4.99 5.72
N LEU A 43 14.44 -5.89 6.70
CA LEU A 43 13.17 -6.26 7.33
C LEU A 43 13.15 -5.85 8.80
N VAL A 44 11.98 -5.41 9.24
CA VAL A 44 11.65 -5.13 10.64
C VAL A 44 10.45 -5.97 10.99
N THR A 45 10.59 -6.86 11.95
CA THR A 45 9.50 -7.69 12.46
C THR A 45 9.11 -7.18 13.83
N THR A 46 7.83 -6.94 14.07
CA THR A 46 7.31 -6.52 15.37
C THR A 46 6.23 -7.49 15.83
N GLU A 47 6.22 -7.78 17.13
CA GLU A 47 5.16 -8.50 17.80
C GLU A 47 4.53 -7.57 18.84
N GLY A 48 3.21 -7.45 18.84
CA GLY A 48 2.51 -6.61 19.80
C GLY A 48 1.06 -6.35 19.44
N SER A 49 0.48 -5.36 20.11
CA SER A 49 -0.91 -4.93 19.91
C SER A 49 -1.04 -3.54 19.29
N VAL A 50 0.10 -2.96 18.87
CA VAL A 50 0.14 -1.63 18.25
C VAL A 50 -0.39 -1.71 16.83
N PRO A 51 -1.31 -0.83 16.40
CA PRO A 51 -1.79 -0.79 15.03
C PRO A 51 -0.64 -0.65 14.04
N PRO A 52 -0.62 -1.41 12.92
CA PRO A 52 0.45 -1.33 11.93
C PRO A 52 0.71 0.08 11.39
N SER A 53 -0.35 0.89 11.31
CA SER A 53 -0.29 2.28 10.88
C SER A 53 0.56 3.16 11.80
N GLU A 54 0.52 2.91 13.11
CA GLU A 54 1.32 3.62 14.11
C GLU A 54 2.79 3.20 14.04
N ILE A 55 3.05 1.91 13.80
CA ILE A 55 4.41 1.38 13.59
C ILE A 55 5.03 1.98 12.33
N VAL A 56 4.29 2.03 11.22
CA VAL A 56 4.76 2.67 9.97
C VAL A 56 5.09 4.13 10.20
N LYS A 57 4.20 4.89 10.86
CA LYS A 57 4.45 6.32 11.17
C LYS A 57 5.69 6.50 12.04
N ALA A 58 5.88 5.64 13.04
CA ALA A 58 7.06 5.67 13.91
C ALA A 58 8.35 5.41 13.13
N ILE A 59 8.36 4.44 12.21
CA ILE A 59 9.50 4.20 11.33
C ILE A 59 9.72 5.39 10.38
N GLN A 60 8.65 5.92 9.78
CA GLN A 60 8.71 7.10 8.91
C GLN A 60 9.26 8.35 9.59
N SER A 61 8.99 8.53 10.88
CA SER A 61 9.56 9.63 11.66
C SER A 61 11.10 9.60 11.74
N THR A 62 11.72 8.45 11.47
CA THR A 62 13.19 8.30 11.38
C THR A 62 13.76 8.71 10.02
N GLY A 63 12.93 9.16 9.09
CA GLY A 63 13.30 9.48 7.71
C GLY A 63 13.39 8.25 6.80
N LYS A 64 12.77 7.13 7.20
CA LYS A 64 12.79 5.85 6.46
C LYS A 64 11.41 5.44 6.01
N ASP A 65 11.30 4.86 4.82
CA ASP A 65 10.05 4.22 4.44
C ASP A 65 9.78 2.94 5.23
N ALA A 66 8.51 2.60 5.42
CA ALA A 66 8.10 1.31 5.94
C ALA A 66 6.92 0.79 5.12
N ILE A 67 7.10 -0.39 4.53
CA ILE A 67 6.07 -1.05 3.72
C ILE A 67 5.67 -2.34 4.42
N ILE A 68 4.37 -2.56 4.63
CA ILE A 68 3.86 -3.78 5.24
C ILE A 68 4.06 -4.97 4.27
N ARG A 69 4.70 -6.04 4.76
CA ARG A 69 4.95 -7.28 4.00
C ARG A 69 4.06 -8.45 4.40
N GLY A 70 3.47 -8.41 5.59
CA GLY A 70 2.56 -9.44 6.10
C GLY A 70 2.94 -9.90 7.50
N THR A 71 2.48 -11.09 7.87
CA THR A 71 2.64 -11.65 9.23
C THR A 71 3.46 -12.93 9.24
N GLY A 72 4.19 -13.17 8.15
CA GLY A 72 4.99 -14.36 7.96
C GLY A 72 4.23 -15.66 7.68
N ALA A 73 2.91 -15.69 7.88
CA ALA A 73 2.09 -16.84 7.51
C ALA A 73 1.95 -16.96 5.97
N PRO A 74 1.89 -18.19 5.42
CA PRO A 74 1.58 -18.39 4.01
C PRO A 74 0.15 -17.92 3.70
N ASN A 75 -0.10 -17.48 2.45
CA ASN A 75 -1.42 -17.00 2.01
C ASN A 75 -2.01 -15.84 2.83
N SER A 76 -1.18 -15.10 3.57
CA SER A 76 -1.60 -13.98 4.43
C SER A 76 -1.56 -12.62 3.76
N ALA A 77 -1.19 -12.54 2.47
CA ALA A 77 -1.06 -11.29 1.74
C ALA A 77 -1.76 -11.30 0.38
N ALA A 78 -2.26 -10.14 -0.02
CA ALA A 78 -2.89 -9.87 -1.29
C ALA A 78 -2.55 -8.46 -1.77
N VAL A 79 -2.69 -8.22 -3.05
CA VAL A 79 -2.40 -6.93 -3.68
C VAL A 79 -3.52 -6.58 -4.65
N CYS A 80 -3.81 -5.29 -4.78
CA CYS A 80 -4.75 -4.76 -5.76
C CYS A 80 -4.17 -3.49 -6.37
N ILE A 81 -3.95 -3.52 -7.68
CA ILE A 81 -3.52 -2.35 -8.45
C ILE A 81 -4.79 -1.65 -8.94
N LEU A 82 -4.96 -0.39 -8.56
CA LEU A 82 -6.12 0.42 -8.92
C LEU A 82 -5.81 1.24 -10.18
N GLU A 83 -6.58 0.97 -11.22
CA GLU A 83 -6.43 1.58 -12.53
C GLU A 83 -7.59 2.52 -12.85
N SER A 84 -7.29 3.59 -13.58
CA SER A 84 -8.26 4.42 -14.27
C SER A 84 -8.60 3.79 -15.61
N PHE A 85 -9.90 3.71 -15.89
CA PHE A 85 -10.43 3.23 -17.16
C PHE A 85 -10.84 4.39 -18.08
N ASP A 86 -10.49 5.63 -17.72
CA ASP A 86 -10.68 6.79 -18.57
C ASP A 86 -9.73 6.69 -19.78
N PRO A 87 -10.23 6.87 -21.03
CA PRO A 87 -9.38 6.85 -22.22
C PRO A 87 -8.16 7.78 -22.16
N LYS A 88 -8.22 8.88 -21.39
CA LYS A 88 -7.09 9.79 -21.23
C LYS A 88 -5.92 9.18 -20.45
N ASP A 89 -6.19 8.23 -19.56
CA ASP A 89 -5.20 7.61 -18.68
C ASP A 89 -4.60 6.33 -19.30
N ILE A 90 -4.94 5.97 -20.55
CA ILE A 90 -4.55 4.70 -21.18
C ILE A 90 -3.04 4.42 -21.18
N GLN A 91 -2.20 5.47 -21.19
CA GLN A 91 -0.75 5.34 -21.15
C GLN A 91 -0.20 5.09 -19.75
N GLN A 92 -0.90 5.60 -18.72
CA GLN A 92 -0.50 5.52 -17.31
C GLN A 92 -1.73 5.29 -16.43
N PRO A 93 -2.37 4.11 -16.55
CA PRO A 93 -3.67 3.87 -15.93
C PRO A 93 -3.56 3.67 -14.42
N VAL A 94 -2.39 3.27 -13.90
CA VAL A 94 -2.23 2.96 -12.48
C VAL A 94 -2.19 4.24 -11.66
N LYS A 95 -3.20 4.41 -10.81
CA LYS A 95 -3.34 5.57 -9.90
C LYS A 95 -3.42 5.14 -8.43
N GLY A 96 -3.44 3.84 -8.14
CA GLY A 96 -3.42 3.35 -6.77
C GLY A 96 -2.86 1.93 -6.61
N LEU A 97 -2.44 1.61 -5.40
CA LEU A 97 -1.98 0.31 -4.97
C LEU A 97 -2.49 0.04 -3.55
N ALA A 98 -3.23 -1.05 -3.38
CA ALA A 98 -3.63 -1.57 -2.09
C ALA A 98 -2.84 -2.83 -1.77
N ARG A 99 -2.07 -2.83 -0.68
CA ARG A 99 -1.47 -4.03 -0.09
C ARG A 99 -2.34 -4.48 1.07
N ILE A 100 -2.83 -5.70 1.01
CA ILE A 100 -3.75 -6.27 1.99
C ILE A 100 -3.03 -7.38 2.72
N VAL A 101 -3.00 -7.32 4.04
CA VAL A 101 -2.37 -8.36 4.86
C VAL A 101 -3.29 -8.80 5.98
N SER A 102 -3.28 -10.10 6.27
CA SER A 102 -4.00 -10.69 7.40
C SER A 102 -3.14 -10.63 8.64
N VAL A 103 -3.58 -9.84 9.61
CA VAL A 103 -3.00 -9.71 10.96
C VAL A 103 -3.69 -10.60 12.00
N GLY A 104 -4.77 -11.27 11.60
CA GLY A 104 -5.47 -12.26 12.40
C GLY A 104 -6.53 -13.01 11.59
N ALA A 105 -7.23 -13.95 12.22
CA ALA A 105 -8.17 -14.88 11.57
C ALA A 105 -9.23 -14.16 10.69
N ASN A 106 -9.70 -13.00 11.14
CA ASN A 106 -10.61 -12.11 10.40
C ASN A 106 -10.15 -10.65 10.55
N ASP A 107 -8.85 -10.38 10.64
CA ASP A 107 -8.36 -9.01 10.81
C ASP A 107 -7.38 -8.70 9.69
N LEU A 108 -7.76 -7.77 8.83
CA LEU A 108 -6.98 -7.34 7.68
C LEU A 108 -6.57 -5.87 7.83
N VAL A 109 -5.33 -5.59 7.44
CA VAL A 109 -4.85 -4.24 7.21
C VAL A 109 -4.65 -4.03 5.72
N VAL A 110 -5.20 -2.91 5.23
CA VAL A 110 -5.08 -2.45 3.85
C VAL A 110 -4.22 -1.19 3.85
N ASP A 111 -2.97 -1.31 3.40
CA ASP A 111 -2.11 -0.18 3.06
C ASP A 111 -2.48 0.28 1.65
N LEU A 112 -3.28 1.34 1.57
CA LEU A 112 -3.76 1.93 0.33
C LEU A 112 -2.97 3.20 0.05
N THR A 113 -2.25 3.21 -1.06
CA THR A 113 -1.56 4.39 -1.61
C THR A 113 -2.19 4.78 -2.93
N VAL A 114 -2.42 6.07 -3.15
CA VAL A 114 -2.96 6.62 -4.39
C VAL A 114 -2.17 7.84 -4.82
N ASN A 115 -2.09 8.09 -6.12
CA ASN A 115 -1.31 9.17 -6.72
C ASN A 115 -1.97 9.63 -8.03
N GLY A 116 -1.83 10.92 -8.37
CA GLY A 116 -2.30 11.47 -9.63
C GLY A 116 -3.81 11.69 -9.64
N LEU A 117 -4.38 12.01 -8.47
CA LEU A 117 -5.82 12.20 -8.29
C LEU A 117 -6.14 13.63 -7.89
N PRO A 118 -7.31 14.19 -8.29
CA PRO A 118 -7.76 15.46 -7.75
C PRO A 118 -7.88 15.44 -6.23
N GLN A 119 -7.62 16.57 -5.59
CA GLN A 119 -7.78 16.71 -4.14
C GLN A 119 -9.19 16.33 -3.68
N GLY A 120 -9.30 15.60 -2.57
CA GLY A 120 -10.58 15.33 -1.93
C GLY A 120 -10.59 14.06 -1.09
N VAL A 121 -11.80 13.70 -0.66
CA VAL A 121 -12.05 12.47 0.10
C VAL A 121 -12.58 11.39 -0.83
N TYR A 122 -11.97 10.22 -0.76
CA TYR A 122 -12.33 9.05 -1.53
C TYR A 122 -12.84 7.93 -0.62
N TYR A 123 -13.71 7.09 -1.16
CA TYR A 123 -14.41 6.02 -0.46
C TYR A 123 -14.03 4.68 -1.09
N PRO A 124 -12.96 4.04 -0.60
CA PRO A 124 -12.60 2.71 -1.04
C PRO A 124 -13.66 1.68 -0.60
N SER A 125 -13.95 0.71 -1.46
CA SER A 125 -14.81 -0.42 -1.10
C SER A 125 -14.41 -1.69 -1.84
N ILE A 126 -14.51 -2.82 -1.15
CA ILE A 126 -14.39 -4.15 -1.76
C ILE A 126 -15.73 -4.48 -2.40
N ARG A 127 -15.72 -4.99 -3.62
CA ARG A 127 -16.91 -5.27 -4.43
C ARG A 127 -17.16 -6.76 -4.57
N LYS A 128 -18.39 -7.13 -4.91
CA LYS A 128 -18.77 -8.54 -5.03
C LYS A 128 -18.05 -9.28 -6.16
N SER A 129 -17.68 -8.60 -7.26
CA SER A 129 -17.08 -9.22 -8.45
C SER A 129 -15.74 -8.57 -8.83
N GLY A 130 -14.82 -9.36 -9.39
CA GLY A 130 -13.60 -8.89 -10.07
C GLY A 130 -13.80 -8.54 -11.55
N ASN A 131 -15.04 -8.46 -12.05
CA ASN A 131 -15.29 -8.11 -13.45
C ASN A 131 -15.04 -6.62 -13.74
N LEU A 132 -13.98 -6.33 -14.49
CA LEU A 132 -13.60 -4.96 -14.91
C LEU A 132 -13.94 -4.66 -16.38
N SER A 133 -14.79 -5.45 -17.05
CA SER A 133 -15.15 -5.25 -18.47
C SER A 133 -15.74 -3.88 -18.80
N LYS A 134 -16.31 -3.18 -17.81
CA LYS A 134 -16.79 -1.78 -17.91
C LYS A 134 -16.19 -0.92 -16.79
N GLY A 135 -14.92 -1.18 -16.43
CA GLY A 135 -14.26 -0.57 -15.28
C GLY A 135 -15.03 -0.81 -13.99
N ALA A 136 -15.13 0.21 -13.14
CA ALA A 136 -15.80 0.10 -11.84
C ALA A 136 -17.29 -0.30 -11.94
N LEU A 137 -17.97 0.04 -13.05
CA LEU A 137 -19.41 -0.18 -13.23
C LEU A 137 -19.80 -1.67 -13.33
N SER A 138 -18.88 -2.57 -13.68
CA SER A 138 -19.14 -4.01 -13.78
C SER A 138 -18.76 -4.82 -12.54
N THR A 139 -18.29 -4.16 -11.48
CA THR A 139 -17.79 -4.81 -10.25
C THR A 139 -18.91 -5.31 -9.31
N GLY A 140 -20.16 -4.96 -9.61
CA GLY A 140 -21.33 -5.34 -8.80
C GLY A 140 -21.48 -4.51 -7.52
N GLU A 141 -22.29 -5.01 -6.59
CA GLU A 141 -22.59 -4.34 -5.32
C GLU A 141 -21.36 -4.21 -4.42
N CYS A 142 -21.44 -3.29 -3.46
CA CYS A 142 -20.48 -3.21 -2.36
C CYS A 142 -20.54 -4.51 -1.55
N PHE A 143 -19.39 -5.15 -1.35
CA PHE A 143 -19.22 -6.29 -0.47
C PHE A 143 -18.82 -5.84 0.93
N TYR A 144 -17.86 -4.91 1.03
CA TYR A 144 -17.40 -4.35 2.29
C TYR A 144 -16.90 -2.91 2.09
N PRO A 145 -17.49 -1.90 2.77
CA PRO A 145 -16.99 -0.54 2.72
C PRO A 145 -15.72 -0.42 3.58
N LEU A 146 -14.70 0.28 3.08
CA LEU A 146 -13.51 0.61 3.86
C LEU A 146 -13.64 2.05 4.40
N GLY A 147 -12.72 2.42 5.30
CA GLY A 147 -12.62 3.79 5.80
C GLY A 147 -12.30 4.79 4.68
N PRO A 148 -12.72 6.06 4.80
CA PRO A 148 -12.40 7.08 3.81
C PRO A 148 -10.88 7.30 3.72
N LEU A 149 -10.43 7.69 2.53
CA LEU A 149 -9.05 8.08 2.26
C LEU A 149 -9.02 9.56 1.89
N GLU A 150 -8.19 10.33 2.57
CA GLU A 150 -7.90 11.71 2.20
C GLU A 150 -6.78 11.73 1.15
N VAL A 151 -7.00 12.53 0.10
CA VAL A 151 -6.05 12.78 -0.98
C VAL A 151 -5.79 14.28 -0.99
N ASP A 152 -4.72 14.67 -0.29
CA ASP A 152 -4.42 16.06 0.04
C ASP A 152 -2.92 16.39 -0.01
N GLN A 153 -2.07 15.39 -0.21
CA GLN A 153 -0.63 15.59 -0.35
C GLN A 153 -0.31 15.94 -1.80
N PRO A 154 0.38 17.05 -2.09
CA PRO A 154 0.84 17.33 -3.45
C PRO A 154 1.63 16.14 -3.99
N VAL A 155 1.41 15.80 -5.26
CA VAL A 155 2.18 14.72 -5.89
C VAL A 155 3.66 15.08 -5.88
N SER A 156 4.48 14.12 -5.48
CA SER A 156 5.94 14.24 -5.48
C SER A 156 6.54 12.88 -5.82
N GLU A 157 7.84 12.84 -6.11
CA GLU A 157 8.52 11.57 -6.39
C GLU A 157 8.37 10.56 -5.25
N SER A 158 8.28 11.05 -4.00
CA SER A 158 8.04 10.22 -2.83
C SER A 158 6.60 9.68 -2.76
N THR A 159 5.66 10.18 -3.53
CA THR A 159 4.30 9.61 -3.58
C THR A 159 4.12 8.61 -4.72
N THR A 160 5.11 8.43 -5.59
CA THR A 160 5.05 7.54 -6.76
C THR A 160 4.74 6.10 -6.36
N ILE A 161 3.83 5.47 -7.09
CA ILE A 161 3.47 4.07 -6.89
C ILE A 161 4.49 3.20 -7.63
N ASN A 162 5.13 2.27 -6.92
CA ASN A 162 6.10 1.34 -7.49
C ASN A 162 5.38 0.21 -8.27
N SER A 163 4.77 0.56 -9.40
CA SER A 163 4.07 -0.36 -10.30
C SER A 163 4.25 0.07 -11.76
N LEU A 164 4.33 -0.89 -12.67
CA LEU A 164 4.31 -0.61 -14.11
C LEU A 164 3.00 0.09 -14.48
N GLY A 165 3.07 1.18 -15.25
CA GLY A 165 1.92 2.00 -15.63
C GLY A 165 1.55 3.09 -14.61
N ALA A 166 2.29 3.23 -13.51
CA ALA A 166 2.16 4.38 -12.62
C ALA A 166 2.85 5.60 -13.24
N ALA A 167 2.22 6.76 -13.15
CA ALA A 167 2.83 8.02 -13.53
C ALA A 167 4.02 8.33 -12.59
N SER A 168 5.18 8.64 -13.17
CA SER A 168 6.19 9.40 -12.45
C SER A 168 5.78 10.87 -12.52
N PRO A 169 5.69 11.59 -11.39
CA PRO A 169 5.27 12.98 -11.39
C PRO A 169 6.14 13.79 -12.36
N THR A 170 5.54 14.33 -13.41
CA THR A 170 6.14 15.45 -14.13
C THR A 170 5.55 16.73 -13.56
N VAL A 171 6.41 17.71 -13.29
CA VAL A 171 6.11 18.98 -12.63
C VAL A 171 4.93 19.75 -13.27
N GLU A 172 4.49 19.37 -14.47
CA GLU A 172 3.40 20.00 -15.21
C GLU A 172 1.98 19.66 -14.68
N GLU A 173 1.81 18.65 -13.82
CA GLU A 173 0.50 18.31 -13.23
C GLU A 173 0.24 19.07 -11.91
N GLY A 174 0.40 20.39 -11.92
CA GLY A 174 0.28 21.29 -10.75
C GLY A 174 -1.10 21.33 -10.04
N SER A 175 -1.97 20.34 -10.25
CA SER A 175 -3.28 20.20 -9.60
C SER A 175 -3.59 18.80 -9.08
N LEU A 176 -2.65 17.85 -9.18
CA LEU A 176 -2.85 16.48 -8.70
C LEU A 176 -2.25 16.25 -7.32
N TYR A 177 -2.87 15.31 -6.61
CA TYR A 177 -2.60 14.97 -5.23
C TYR A 177 -2.46 13.45 -5.08
N ALA A 178 -1.83 13.08 -3.98
CA ALA A 178 -1.62 11.72 -3.51
C ALA A 178 -2.23 11.57 -2.11
N GLY A 179 -2.43 10.31 -1.72
CA GLY A 179 -2.94 9.97 -0.40
C GLY A 179 -2.45 8.58 -0.01
N GLN A 180 -2.23 8.39 1.30
CA GLN A 180 -1.93 7.09 1.86
C GLN A 180 -2.80 6.86 3.10
N GLY A 181 -3.38 5.67 3.20
CA GLY A 181 -4.23 5.29 4.32
C GLY A 181 -4.02 3.84 4.70
N PHE A 182 -4.00 3.59 6.01
CA PHE A 182 -4.04 2.26 6.59
C PHE A 182 -5.45 1.98 7.08
N LEU A 183 -6.16 1.13 6.35
CA LEU A 183 -7.56 0.82 6.59
C LEU A 183 -7.69 -0.58 7.20
N HIS A 184 -8.67 -0.78 8.06
CA HIS A 184 -8.96 -2.08 8.66
C HIS A 184 -10.21 -2.72 8.05
N ALA A 185 -10.22 -4.05 7.93
CA ALA A 185 -11.39 -4.81 7.54
C ALA A 185 -11.52 -6.09 8.37
N ASP A 186 -12.72 -6.32 8.93
CA ASP A 186 -13.05 -7.55 9.66
C ASP A 186 -13.48 -8.65 8.68
N LEU A 187 -12.49 -9.22 7.98
CA LEU A 187 -12.70 -10.17 6.88
C LEU A 187 -11.57 -11.21 6.84
N ASN A 188 -11.82 -12.34 6.16
CA ASN A 188 -10.75 -13.27 5.82
C ASN A 188 -10.15 -12.93 4.44
N ILE A 189 -8.83 -13.03 4.31
CA ILE A 189 -8.14 -12.75 3.05
C ILE A 189 -8.55 -13.70 1.92
N SER A 190 -8.91 -14.95 2.23
CA SER A 190 -9.37 -15.91 1.23
C SER A 190 -10.63 -15.44 0.52
N ASP A 191 -11.49 -14.71 1.23
CA ASP A 191 -12.76 -14.22 0.71
C ASP A 191 -12.58 -13.03 -0.22
N LEU A 192 -11.40 -12.43 -0.25
CA LEU A 192 -11.10 -11.26 -1.08
C LEU A 192 -10.59 -11.62 -2.47
N ILE A 193 -9.97 -12.79 -2.63
CA ILE A 193 -9.27 -13.15 -3.85
C ILE A 193 -10.25 -13.25 -5.02
N GLY A 194 -9.96 -12.57 -6.12
CA GLY A 194 -10.83 -12.51 -7.30
C GLY A 194 -11.99 -11.51 -7.20
N ARG A 195 -12.15 -10.84 -6.05
CA ARG A 195 -12.98 -9.63 -5.94
C ARG A 195 -12.23 -8.42 -6.47
N SER A 196 -12.89 -7.27 -6.52
CA SER A 196 -12.24 -6.00 -6.84
C SER A 196 -12.33 -5.00 -5.70
N VAL A 197 -11.42 -4.04 -5.70
CA VAL A 197 -11.53 -2.79 -4.95
C VAL A 197 -11.93 -1.70 -5.94
N ILE A 198 -12.80 -0.79 -5.52
CA ILE A 198 -12.97 0.50 -6.20
C ILE A 198 -12.56 1.63 -5.28
N LEU A 199 -12.16 2.75 -5.86
CA LEU A 199 -11.95 4.02 -5.18
C LEU A 199 -12.82 5.09 -5.84
N SER A 200 -13.88 5.52 -5.14
CA SER A 200 -14.83 6.50 -5.68
C SER A 200 -14.83 7.80 -4.87
N LYS A 201 -15.12 8.93 -5.53
CA LYS A 201 -15.41 10.21 -4.83
C LYS A 201 -16.80 10.22 -4.18
N LEU A 202 -17.70 9.35 -4.63
CA LEU A 202 -19.07 9.28 -4.13
C LEU A 202 -19.19 8.15 -3.11
N LYS A 203 -19.63 8.49 -1.90
CA LYS A 203 -19.95 7.49 -0.89
C LYS A 203 -21.10 6.60 -1.37
N ASP A 204 -20.94 5.28 -1.22
CA ASP A 204 -21.94 4.25 -1.54
C ASP A 204 -22.42 4.21 -3.00
N LYS A 205 -21.75 4.92 -3.91
CA LYS A 205 -22.06 4.92 -5.34
C LYS A 205 -20.81 4.60 -6.14
N THR A 206 -21.02 4.03 -7.33
CA THR A 206 -19.94 3.77 -8.28
C THR A 206 -20.08 4.77 -9.42
N ALA A 207 -19.02 5.55 -9.67
CA ALA A 207 -18.95 6.46 -10.80
C ALA A 207 -18.08 5.85 -11.93
N PRO A 208 -18.29 6.22 -13.20
CA PRO A 208 -17.49 5.70 -14.32
C PRO A 208 -15.99 5.98 -14.21
N ASP A 209 -15.63 7.09 -13.57
CA ASP A 209 -14.24 7.54 -13.33
C ASP A 209 -13.65 7.00 -12.02
N SER A 210 -14.37 6.13 -11.31
CA SER A 210 -13.84 5.48 -10.10
C SER A 210 -12.71 4.53 -10.50
N LEU A 211 -11.59 4.60 -9.79
CA LEU A 211 -10.52 3.62 -10.00
C LEU A 211 -10.99 2.25 -9.58
N CYS A 212 -10.49 1.21 -10.23
CA CYS A 212 -10.80 -0.15 -9.84
C CYS A 212 -9.66 -1.11 -10.16
N GLY A 213 -9.61 -2.21 -9.41
CA GLY A 213 -8.58 -3.23 -9.56
C GLY A 213 -9.05 -4.56 -9.02
N VAL A 214 -8.51 -5.67 -9.52
CA VAL A 214 -8.79 -7.01 -8.98
C VAL A 214 -7.81 -7.31 -7.84
N ILE A 215 -8.32 -7.93 -6.78
CA ILE A 215 -7.51 -8.40 -5.65
C ILE A 215 -6.91 -9.75 -6.05
N ALA A 216 -5.59 -9.80 -6.11
CA ALA A 216 -4.80 -11.00 -6.39
C ALA A 216 -4.01 -11.44 -5.15
N ARG A 217 -3.70 -12.73 -5.05
CA ARG A 217 -2.81 -13.23 -3.99
C ARG A 217 -1.41 -12.67 -4.20
N SER A 218 -0.74 -12.33 -3.09
CA SER A 218 0.67 -11.96 -3.06
C SER A 218 1.46 -13.09 -2.39
N ALA A 219 2.71 -13.29 -2.81
CA ALA A 219 3.64 -14.16 -2.09
C ALA A 219 3.79 -13.64 -0.64
N GLY A 220 3.86 -14.57 0.33
CA GLY A 220 4.10 -14.21 1.72
C GLY A 220 5.45 -13.50 1.88
N ALA A 221 5.64 -12.77 2.99
CA ALA A 221 6.88 -12.05 3.29
C ALA A 221 8.16 -12.90 3.08
N TRP A 222 8.06 -14.21 3.32
CA TRP A 222 9.15 -15.20 3.25
C TRP A 222 9.26 -15.96 1.91
N GLU A 223 8.28 -15.86 1.01
CA GLU A 223 8.29 -16.65 -0.24
C GLU A 223 9.01 -15.93 -1.38
N ASN A 224 9.32 -14.64 -1.22
CA ASN A 224 9.98 -13.87 -2.24
C ASN A 224 11.05 -12.94 -1.64
N ASP A 225 12.22 -13.52 -1.34
CA ASP A 225 13.46 -12.81 -1.02
C ASP A 225 13.97 -11.93 -2.17
N LYS A 226 13.33 -11.98 -3.35
CA LYS A 226 13.67 -11.09 -4.44
C LYS A 226 13.15 -9.70 -4.08
N GLN A 227 14.03 -8.90 -3.49
CA GLN A 227 13.89 -7.43 -3.48
C GLN A 227 13.67 -6.91 -4.91
N VAL A 228 14.12 -7.68 -5.91
CA VAL A 228 14.08 -7.42 -7.34
C VAL A 228 12.79 -7.89 -7.99
N CYS A 229 12.04 -6.97 -8.62
CA CYS A 229 10.90 -7.32 -9.45
C CYS A 229 11.37 -8.14 -10.67
N SER A 230 10.73 -9.28 -10.94
CA SER A 230 11.08 -10.13 -12.09
C SER A 230 10.75 -9.48 -13.44
N CYS A 231 9.93 -8.42 -13.45
CA CYS A 231 9.58 -7.67 -14.66
C CYS A 231 10.62 -6.62 -15.04
N SER A 232 11.36 -6.06 -14.06
CA SER A 232 12.28 -4.94 -14.28
C SER A 232 13.73 -5.23 -13.90
N GLY A 233 13.99 -6.25 -13.08
CA GLY A 233 15.32 -6.53 -12.55
C GLY A 233 15.78 -5.54 -11.45
N LYS A 234 14.91 -4.65 -10.97
CA LYS A 234 15.25 -3.58 -10.00
C LYS A 234 14.62 -3.81 -8.64
N THR A 235 15.29 -3.36 -7.58
CA THR A 235 14.70 -3.40 -6.24
C THR A 235 13.56 -2.40 -6.10
N VAL A 236 12.58 -2.69 -5.23
CA VAL A 236 11.45 -1.77 -4.92
C VAL A 236 11.94 -0.35 -4.61
N TRP A 237 13.15 -0.22 -4.06
CA TRP A 237 13.80 1.06 -3.75
C TRP A 237 14.59 1.65 -4.92
N GLN A 238 15.30 0.82 -5.71
CA GLN A 238 16.05 1.27 -6.89
C GLN A 238 15.15 1.87 -7.96
N GLU A 239 13.93 1.33 -8.15
CA GLU A 239 12.96 1.94 -9.06
C GLU A 239 12.60 3.38 -8.63
N ARG A 240 12.57 3.63 -7.31
CA ARG A 240 12.31 4.95 -6.73
C ARG A 240 13.54 5.86 -6.77
N SER A 241 14.75 5.33 -6.53
CA SER A 241 16.02 6.07 -6.63
C SER A 241 16.38 6.45 -8.06
N GLU A 242 16.02 5.64 -9.06
CA GLU A 242 16.21 6.01 -10.47
C GLU A 242 15.22 7.10 -10.93
N ALA A 243 14.02 7.15 -10.34
CA ALA A 243 13.13 8.29 -10.53
C ALA A 243 13.78 9.58 -10.00
N LEU A 244 14.35 9.53 -8.78
CA LEU A 244 15.13 10.61 -8.16
C LEU A 244 16.35 11.04 -9.01
N ALA A 245 17.05 10.08 -9.63
CA ALA A 245 18.28 10.36 -10.40
C ALA A 245 18.03 11.00 -11.78
N LYS A 246 16.80 10.92 -12.32
CA LYS A 246 16.47 11.48 -13.64
C LYS A 246 16.17 12.98 -13.65
N GLY A 247 16.35 13.68 -12.53
CA GLY A 247 16.84 15.05 -12.52
C GLY A 247 15.88 16.14 -12.98
N LEU A 248 14.60 16.07 -12.57
CA LEU A 248 13.70 17.22 -12.70
C LEU A 248 13.87 18.10 -11.46
N LYS A 249 14.68 19.15 -11.61
CA LYS A 249 14.98 20.12 -10.56
C LYS A 249 13.70 20.72 -9.97
N SER A 250 13.71 20.84 -8.64
CA SER A 250 12.78 21.58 -7.77
C SER A 250 12.28 22.89 -8.34
#